data_AF-A0A821DFA8-F1
#
_entry.id   AF-A0A821DFA8-F1
#
_cell.length_a   1.000
_cell.length_b   1.000
_cell.length_c   1.000
_cell.angle_alpha   90.00
_cell.angle_beta   90.00
_cell.angle_gamma   90.00
#
_symmetry.space_group_name_H-M   'P 1'
#
loop_
_entity.id
_entity.type
_entity.pdbx_description
1 polymer ?
#
loop_
_entity_poly.entity_id
_entity_poly.type
_entity_poly.pdbx_seq_one_letter_code
_entity_poly.pdbx_strand_id
1 'polypeptide(L)' 'NIPANATWTQNGVTIAGDHGLGSATNQLNEPFGLFVDDDQTVVIADSLNHRIMQ' A
#
# COMPACT_ATOMS: atom_id res chain seq x y z
N ASN A 1 -19.46 3.97 16.96
CA ASN A 1 -20.66 3.28 16.46
C ASN A 1 -20.71 3.39 14.95
N ILE A 2 -20.37 2.32 14.23
CA ILE A 2 -20.55 2.21 12.77
C ILE A 2 -21.94 1.58 12.55
N PRO A 3 -22.85 2.19 11.76
CA PRO A 3 -24.19 1.65 11.55
C PRO A 3 -24.17 0.35 10.76
N ALA A 4 -25.13 -0.54 11.02
CA ALA A 4 -25.20 -1.88 10.43
C ALA A 4 -25.38 -1.90 8.90
N ASN A 5 -25.78 -0.77 8.31
CA ASN A 5 -25.91 -0.58 6.86
C ASN A 5 -24.79 0.28 6.25
N ALA A 6 -23.70 0.53 6.97
CA ALA A 6 -22.55 1.25 6.42
C ALA A 6 -21.99 0.46 5.23
N THR A 7 -22.12 1.02 4.03
CA THR A 7 -21.44 0.54 2.83
C THR A 7 -20.20 1.38 2.60
N TRP A 8 -19.04 0.73 2.61
CA TRP A 8 -17.79 1.40 2.24
C TRP A 8 -17.80 1.66 0.73
N THR A 9 -17.75 2.92 0.33
CA THR A 9 -17.55 3.28 -1.07
C THR A 9 -16.08 3.07 -1.39
N GLN A 10 -15.76 2.14 -2.30
CA GLN A 10 -14.38 1.88 -2.71
C GLN A 10 -13.91 2.99 -3.67
N ASN A 11 -13.47 4.12 -3.11
CA ASN A 11 -12.85 5.22 -3.85
C ASN A 11 -11.31 5.17 -3.83
N GLY A 12 -10.73 4.09 -3.31
CA GLY A 12 -9.28 3.93 -3.24
C GLY A 12 -8.66 3.56 -4.59
N VAL A 13 -7.42 3.98 -4.81
CA VAL A 13 -6.60 3.59 -5.97
C VAL A 13 -5.50 2.65 -5.48
N THR A 14 -5.23 1.57 -6.22
CA THR A 14 -4.08 0.71 -5.96
C THR A 14 -2.82 1.39 -6.50
N ILE A 15 -1.86 1.67 -5.61
CA ILE A 15 -0.60 2.32 -5.96
C ILE A 15 0.59 1.34 -5.98
N ALA A 16 0.50 0.22 -5.27
CA ALA A 16 1.52 -0.82 -5.19
C ALA A 16 0.91 -2.17 -4.79
N GLY A 17 1.61 -3.26 -5.10
CA GLY A 17 1.18 -4.63 -4.85
C GLY A 17 0.22 -5.19 -5.91
N ASP A 18 0.05 -4.50 -7.04
CA ASP A 18 -0.67 -5.08 -8.17
C ASP A 18 0.24 -6.10 -8.90
N HIS A 19 -0.34 -7.02 -9.67
CA HIS A 19 0.40 -8.01 -10.47
C HIS A 19 1.39 -8.93 -9.73
N GLY A 20 1.26 -9.05 -8.40
CA GLY A 20 2.00 -10.02 -7.59
C GLY A 20 3.44 -9.63 -7.26
N LEU A 21 4.23 -10.64 -6.88
CA LEU A 21 5.61 -10.47 -6.43
C LEU A 21 6.50 -9.97 -7.57
N GLY A 22 7.28 -8.92 -7.32
CA GLY A 22 8.27 -8.42 -8.28
C GLY A 22 8.88 -7.09 -7.86
N SER A 23 9.72 -6.53 -8.72
CA SER A 23 10.50 -5.32 -8.44
C SER A 23 10.09 -4.11 -9.27
N ALA A 24 9.02 -4.20 -10.08
CA ALA A 24 8.44 -3.05 -10.77
C ALA A 24 7.90 -2.01 -9.77
N THR A 25 7.62 -0.79 -10.24
CA THR A 25 7.14 0.32 -9.39
C THR A 25 5.77 0.06 -8.76
N ASN A 26 5.01 -0.89 -9.30
CA ASN A 26 3.69 -1.29 -8.81
C ASN A 26 3.68 -2.67 -8.14
N GLN A 27 4.82 -3.35 -8.06
CA GLN A 27 4.97 -4.67 -7.42
C GLN A 27 5.69 -4.56 -6.07
N LEU A 28 5.41 -5.52 -5.18
CA LEU A 28 6.02 -5.62 -3.85
C LEU A 28 6.56 -7.04 -3.63
N ASN A 29 7.53 -7.19 -2.73
CA ASN A 29 8.15 -8.45 -2.36
C ASN A 29 8.37 -8.51 -0.84
N GLU A 30 7.45 -9.20 -0.15
CA GLU A 30 7.36 -9.29 1.32
C GLU A 30 7.53 -7.94 2.04
N PRO A 31 6.57 -7.00 1.85
CA PRO A 31 6.60 -5.75 2.58
C PRO A 31 6.26 -5.96 4.06
N PHE A 32 7.05 -5.37 4.97
CA PHE A 32 6.86 -5.52 6.43
C PHE A 32 6.46 -4.23 7.17
N GLY A 33 6.46 -3.09 6.49
CA GLY A 33 6.13 -1.80 7.10
C GLY A 33 5.44 -0.85 6.15
N LEU A 34 4.48 -0.09 6.67
CA LEU A 34 3.79 0.99 5.97
C LEU A 34 3.68 2.21 6.91
N PHE A 35 4.00 3.38 6.38
CA PHE A 35 3.89 4.67 7.05
C PHE A 35 3.24 5.67 6.11
N VAL A 36 2.48 6.62 6.67
CA VAL A 36 1.92 7.75 5.93
C VAL A 36 2.43 9.02 6.60
N ASP A 37 3.10 9.89 5.83
CA ASP A 37 3.62 11.15 6.35
C ASP A 37 2.57 12.28 6.34
N ASP A 38 2.96 13.45 6.85
CA ASP A 38 2.08 14.62 6.93
C ASP A 38 1.68 15.17 5.54
N ASP A 39 2.45 14.85 4.50
CA ASP A 39 2.17 15.20 3.10
C ASP A 39 1.27 14.16 2.40
N GLN A 40 0.77 13.16 3.13
CA GLN A 40 -0.04 12.03 2.64
C GLN A 40 0.72 11.10 1.67
N THR A 41 2.05 11.08 1.72
CA THR A 41 2.86 10.10 0.99
C THR A 41 2.81 8.75 1.69
N VAL A 42 2.60 7.68 0.93
CA VAL A 42 2.57 6.31 1.46
C VAL A 42 3.95 5.69 1.29
N VAL A 43 4.65 5.47 2.41
CA VAL A 43 5.97 4.86 2.39
C VAL A 43 5.88 3.38 2.76
N ILE A 44 6.46 2.51 1.94
CA ILE A 44 6.43 1.05 2.12
C ILE A 44 7.86 0.52 2.26
N ALA A 45 8.11 -0.27 3.32
CA ALA A 45 9.32 -1.07 3.45
C ALA A 45 9.14 -2.39 2.67
N ASP A 46 9.66 -2.43 1.44
CA ASP A 46 9.57 -3.54 0.50
C ASP A 46 10.79 -4.47 0.68
N SER A 47 10.73 -5.29 1.74
CA SER A 47 11.91 -5.83 2.41
C SER A 47 12.73 -6.81 1.58
N LEU A 48 12.10 -7.71 0.80
CA LEU A 48 12.85 -8.64 -0.06
C LEU A 48 13.29 -8.02 -1.38
N ASN A 49 12.80 -6.84 -1.72
CA ASN A 49 13.39 -6.00 -2.77
C ASN A 49 14.49 -5.07 -2.22
N HIS A 50 14.75 -5.10 -0.91
CA HIS A 50 15.75 -4.26 -0.24
C HIS A 50 15.58 -2.75 -0.53
N ARG A 51 14.32 -2.29 -0.63
CA ARG A 51 14.02 -0.89 -0.97
C ARG A 51 12.93 -0.28 -0.08
N ILE A 52 12.90 1.04 -0.08
CA ILE A 52 11.77 1.83 0.39
C ILE A 52 11.03 2.38 -0.83
N MET A 53 9.71 2.20 -0.88
CA MET A 53 8.84 2.77 -1.91
C MET A 53 8.02 3.92 -1.35
N GLN A 54 7.61 4.84 -2.23
CA GLN A 54 6.77 6.01 -1.97
C GLN A 54 5.59 6.03 -2.93
#